data_AF-A0A255YZD7-F1
#
_entry.id   AF-A0A255YZD7-F1
#
_cell.length_a   1.000
_cell.length_b   1.000
_cell.length_c   1.000
_cell.angle_alpha   90.00
_cell.angle_beta   90.00
_cell.angle_gamma   90.00
#
_symmetry.space_group_name_H-M   'P 1'
#
loop_
_entity.id
_entity.type
_entity.pdbx_description
1 polymer ?
#
loop_
_entity_poly.entity_id
_entity_poly.type
_entity_poly.pdbx_seq_one_letter_code
_entity_poly.pdbx_strand_id
1 'polypeptide(L)'
;MRVACIELGGTKVVLAAGSGPEDLTDLVRIPTTDPASTMSAIIAALERVKPFDAIGIASFGPLCLDTADPDGLRITDTPKPGWSQTKLLAPLARQFGVPVYLDTDVNGAALGEGRWGAAQGLRDFAYITVGTGIGVGLVVNGMPVHGLMHPEAGHLLVRRDPVKDPYPGHCPFHSDCLEGLACGPAIADRLGRSAEELSDDHPVWSLVGDYIGQLCVSLLLVTSPRRIILGGGVGQRHGVRLAAAQAMHAYLAGYVQHPALGAGFIVPPALENRAGVLGAMVIAQNSNMREHHGA
;
A
#
# COMPACT_ATOMS: atom_id res chain seq x y z
N MET A 1 13.70 7.52 19.42
CA MET A 1 13.12 8.67 18.70
C MET A 1 11.63 8.47 18.62
N ARG A 2 10.85 9.41 19.15
CA ARG A 2 9.38 9.35 19.12
C ARG A 2 8.90 10.13 17.90
N VAL A 3 7.98 9.59 17.12
CA VAL A 3 7.53 10.21 15.86
C VAL A 3 6.02 10.25 15.77
N ALA A 4 5.50 11.21 15.02
CA ALA A 4 4.11 11.17 14.57
C ALA A 4 4.01 10.40 13.24
N CYS A 5 2.97 9.59 13.12
CA CYS A 5 2.76 8.65 12.04
C CYS A 5 1.43 8.99 11.38
N ILE A 6 1.44 9.24 10.08
CA ILE A 6 0.25 9.58 9.29
C ILE A 6 0.11 8.57 8.16
N GLU A 7 -0.89 7.72 8.22
CA GLU A 7 -1.35 6.93 7.07
C GLU A 7 -2.48 7.70 6.40
N LEU A 8 -2.20 8.38 5.30
CA LEU A 8 -3.14 9.16 4.53
C LEU A 8 -3.74 8.26 3.43
N GLY A 9 -4.88 7.63 3.73
CA GLY A 9 -5.64 6.86 2.74
C GLY A 9 -6.69 7.70 2.00
N GLY A 10 -7.18 7.20 0.88
CA GLY A 10 -8.16 7.92 0.04
C GLY A 10 -9.56 8.09 0.66
N THR A 11 -9.87 7.43 1.78
CA THR A 11 -11.16 7.53 2.48
C THR A 11 -11.03 7.97 3.93
N LYS A 12 -9.91 7.63 4.57
CA LYS A 12 -9.61 7.98 5.95
C LYS A 12 -8.11 8.17 6.13
N VAL A 13 -7.75 9.01 7.08
CA VAL A 13 -6.43 9.13 7.68
C VAL A 13 -6.40 8.34 8.96
N VAL A 14 -5.33 7.59 9.19
CA VAL A 14 -5.00 7.00 10.50
C VAL A 14 -3.76 7.69 11.04
N LEU A 15 -3.85 8.19 12.27
CA LEU A 15 -2.79 8.96 12.91
C LEU A 15 -2.48 8.41 14.30
N ALA A 16 -1.20 8.32 14.62
CA ALA A 16 -0.72 8.01 15.96
C ALA A 16 0.65 8.65 16.20
N ALA A 17 1.13 8.63 17.45
CA ALA A 17 2.53 8.94 17.75
C ALA A 17 3.14 7.88 18.65
N GLY A 18 4.44 7.64 18.50
CA GLY A 18 5.09 6.56 19.22
C GLY A 18 6.55 6.35 18.88
N SER A 19 7.18 5.40 19.58
CA SER A 19 8.55 4.94 19.28
C SER A 19 8.62 3.52 18.70
N GLY A 20 7.54 2.75 18.80
CA GLY A 20 7.42 1.39 18.26
C GLY A 20 5.99 0.85 18.39
N PRO A 21 5.73 -0.40 17.95
CA PRO A 21 4.40 -1.02 17.98
C PRO A 21 3.76 -1.11 19.38
N GLU A 22 4.58 -1.24 20.42
CA GLU A 22 4.15 -1.34 21.82
C GLU A 22 4.02 0.03 22.52
N ASP A 23 4.42 1.12 21.86
CA ASP A 23 4.39 2.49 22.38
C ASP A 23 3.71 3.42 21.37
N LEU A 24 2.53 3.02 20.89
CA LEU A 24 1.66 3.87 20.09
C LEU A 24 0.58 4.50 20.98
N THR A 25 0.30 5.78 20.77
CA THR A 25 -0.96 6.38 21.24
C THR A 25 -2.16 5.69 20.58
N ASP A 26 -3.35 5.92 21.13
CA ASP A 26 -4.60 5.51 20.48
C ASP A 26 -4.66 6.04 19.04
N LEU A 27 -5.15 5.18 18.14
CA LEU A 27 -5.29 5.51 16.74
C LEU A 27 -6.41 6.53 16.54
N VAL A 28 -6.03 7.72 16.07
CA VAL A 28 -6.99 8.75 15.64
C VAL A 28 -7.38 8.46 14.20
N ARG A 29 -8.68 8.46 13.91
CA ARG A 29 -9.22 8.29 12.56
C ARG A 29 -9.89 9.58 12.11
N ILE A 30 -9.52 10.08 10.95
CA ILE A 30 -10.04 11.32 10.38
C ILE A 30 -10.58 10.99 8.98
N PRO A 31 -11.81 11.38 8.62
CA PRO A 31 -12.29 11.24 7.25
C PRO A 31 -11.42 12.02 6.26
N THR A 32 -11.05 11.41 5.14
CA THR A 32 -10.36 12.13 4.06
C THR A 32 -11.41 12.83 3.20
N THR A 33 -11.43 14.17 3.22
CA THR A 33 -12.34 15.01 2.43
C THR A 33 -11.55 15.79 1.38
N ASP A 34 -11.63 17.12 1.37
CA ASP A 34 -10.73 18.00 0.64
C ASP A 34 -9.39 18.18 1.39
N PRO A 35 -8.31 18.58 0.69
CA PRO A 35 -7.00 18.73 1.32
C PRO A 35 -6.97 19.72 2.47
N ALA A 36 -7.65 20.87 2.36
CA ALA A 36 -7.56 21.93 3.37
C ALA A 36 -8.18 21.48 4.70
N SER A 37 -9.40 20.95 4.64
CA SER A 37 -10.09 20.42 5.83
C SER A 37 -9.36 19.23 6.44
N THR A 38 -8.87 18.31 5.60
CA THR A 38 -8.13 17.12 6.05
C THR A 38 -6.83 17.51 6.73
N MET A 39 -6.05 18.42 6.14
CA MET A 39 -4.79 18.90 6.72
C MET A 39 -5.00 19.67 8.02
N SER A 40 -6.05 20.49 8.11
CA SER A 40 -6.43 21.17 9.35
C SER A 40 -6.74 20.18 10.47
N ALA A 41 -7.51 19.13 10.17
CA ALA A 41 -7.83 18.07 11.13
C ALA A 41 -6.59 17.25 11.54
N ILE A 42 -5.67 16.97 10.61
CA ILE A 42 -4.38 16.33 10.90
C ILE A 42 -3.57 17.20 11.88
N ILE A 43 -3.43 18.49 11.61
CA ILE A 43 -2.69 19.41 12.49
C ILE A 43 -3.29 19.44 13.89
N ALA A 44 -4.62 19.55 14.01
CA ALA A 44 -5.30 19.52 15.30
C ALA A 44 -5.16 18.18 16.06
N ALA A 45 -5.02 17.06 15.33
CA ALA A 45 -4.72 15.76 15.93
C ALA A 45 -3.26 15.66 16.39
N LEU A 46 -2.31 16.14 15.59
CA LEU A 46 -0.88 16.18 15.92
C LEU A 46 -0.59 17.03 17.18
N GLU A 47 -1.29 18.15 17.36
CA GLU A 47 -1.19 18.98 18.57
C GLU A 47 -1.46 18.19 19.86
N ARG A 48 -2.34 17.19 19.81
CA ARG A 48 -2.73 16.37 20.97
C ARG A 48 -1.75 15.24 21.29
N VAL A 49 -0.83 14.92 20.39
CA VAL A 49 0.11 13.78 20.53
C VAL A 49 1.57 14.19 20.62
N LYS A 50 1.85 15.49 20.73
CA LYS A 50 3.19 16.02 21.08
C LYS A 50 3.67 15.48 22.43
N PRO A 51 5.00 15.41 22.67
CA PRO A 51 6.09 15.74 21.74
C PRO A 51 6.41 14.61 20.76
N PHE A 52 7.05 14.97 19.64
CA PHE A 52 7.64 14.05 18.67
C PHE A 52 8.81 14.75 17.95
N ASP A 53 9.78 13.96 17.50
CA ASP A 53 11.03 14.42 16.91
C ASP A 53 10.96 14.56 15.38
N ALA A 54 9.99 13.89 14.75
CA ALA A 54 9.76 13.89 13.30
C ALA A 54 8.33 13.44 12.96
N ILE A 55 7.91 13.66 11.72
CA ILE A 55 6.64 13.19 11.15
C ILE A 55 6.93 12.28 9.96
N GLY A 56 6.29 11.12 9.90
CA GLY A 56 6.30 10.25 8.73
C GLY A 56 4.91 10.15 8.13
N ILE A 57 4.85 10.17 6.81
CA ILE A 57 3.62 10.11 6.03
C ILE A 57 3.70 8.94 5.05
N ALA A 58 2.74 8.04 5.15
CA ALA A 58 2.48 6.99 4.16
C ALA A 58 1.17 7.37 3.45
N SER A 59 1.24 7.86 2.21
CA SER A 59 0.11 8.49 1.50
C SER A 59 -0.36 7.69 0.31
N PHE A 60 -1.67 7.74 0.01
CA PHE A 60 -2.18 7.36 -1.30
C PHE A 60 -1.51 8.21 -2.39
N GLY A 61 -1.41 7.65 -3.60
CA GLY A 61 -0.74 8.24 -4.74
C GLY A 61 -1.64 8.53 -5.96
N PRO A 62 -1.03 8.73 -7.14
CA PRO A 62 0.42 8.71 -7.35
C PRO A 62 1.15 9.89 -6.67
N LEU A 63 2.41 9.71 -6.30
CA LEU A 63 3.26 10.69 -5.63
C LEU A 63 4.48 11.04 -6.49
N CYS A 64 4.84 12.32 -6.53
CA CYS A 64 6.20 12.72 -6.88
C CYS A 64 7.05 12.60 -5.61
N LEU A 65 8.02 11.68 -5.65
CA LEU A 65 9.00 11.42 -4.59
C LEU A 65 10.43 11.87 -4.99
N ASP A 66 10.58 12.52 -6.15
CA ASP A 66 11.85 13.07 -6.61
C ASP A 66 12.11 14.42 -5.94
N THR A 67 13.15 14.47 -5.10
CA THR A 67 13.56 15.71 -4.43
C THR A 67 14.23 16.72 -5.34
N ALA A 68 14.64 16.32 -6.54
CA ALA A 68 15.14 17.23 -7.56
C ALA A 68 14.01 17.88 -8.39
N ASP A 69 12.77 17.43 -8.25
CA ASP A 69 11.62 18.05 -8.92
C ASP A 69 11.42 19.49 -8.40
N PRO A 70 11.32 20.51 -9.29
CA PRO A 70 11.21 21.91 -8.88
C PRO A 70 9.92 22.23 -8.10
N ASP A 71 8.87 21.44 -8.28
CA ASP A 71 7.63 21.56 -7.52
C ASP A 71 7.67 20.77 -6.21
N GLY A 72 8.71 19.94 -6.01
CA GLY A 72 8.96 19.15 -4.81
C GLY A 72 7.94 18.04 -4.59
N LEU A 73 8.06 17.39 -3.43
CA LEU A 73 7.27 16.21 -3.09
C LEU A 73 5.78 16.55 -2.93
N ARG A 74 4.93 15.82 -3.65
CA ARG A 74 3.49 16.11 -3.75
C ARG A 74 2.69 14.91 -4.23
N ILE A 75 1.39 14.95 -4.00
CA ILE A 75 0.44 14.09 -4.73
C ILE A 75 0.32 14.62 -6.17
N THR A 76 0.39 13.74 -7.17
CA THR A 76 0.29 14.10 -8.59
C THR A 76 -1.12 13.86 -9.13
N ASP A 77 -1.30 13.20 -10.27
CA ASP A 77 -2.59 13.04 -10.94
C ASP A 77 -3.45 11.94 -10.30
N THR A 78 -4.04 12.26 -9.14
CA THR A 78 -4.97 11.39 -8.44
C THR A 78 -6.43 11.63 -8.89
N PRO A 79 -7.28 10.59 -9.00
CA PRO A 79 -8.71 10.78 -9.26
C PRO A 79 -9.48 11.38 -8.07
N LYS A 80 -8.81 11.59 -6.91
CA LYS A 80 -9.44 12.16 -5.72
C LYS A 80 -9.66 13.67 -5.87
N PRO A 81 -10.91 14.16 -5.84
CA PRO A 81 -11.19 15.56 -6.11
C PRO A 81 -10.41 16.51 -5.21
N GLY A 82 -9.70 17.47 -5.83
CA GLY A 82 -8.95 18.52 -5.15
C GLY A 82 -7.57 18.11 -4.62
N TRP A 83 -7.20 16.83 -4.63
CA TRP A 83 -5.91 16.37 -4.07
C TRP A 83 -4.73 16.48 -5.04
N SER A 84 -4.98 16.61 -6.34
CA SER A 84 -3.90 16.74 -7.32
C SER A 84 -3.01 17.94 -7.02
N GLN A 85 -1.70 17.75 -7.15
CA GLN A 85 -0.66 18.75 -6.87
C GLN A 85 -0.57 19.21 -5.40
N THR A 86 -1.16 18.46 -4.45
CA THR A 86 -1.12 18.81 -3.02
C THR A 86 0.26 18.55 -2.41
N LYS A 87 0.85 19.58 -1.79
CA LYS A 87 2.11 19.51 -1.03
C LYS A 87 1.83 19.24 0.46
N LEU A 88 2.20 18.05 0.94
CA LEU A 88 1.91 17.60 2.31
C LEU A 88 2.95 18.06 3.35
N LEU A 89 4.23 18.14 2.94
CA LEU A 89 5.35 18.34 3.87
C LEU A 89 5.39 19.76 4.42
N ALA A 90 5.34 20.77 3.55
CA ALA A 90 5.60 22.16 3.94
C ALA A 90 4.65 22.71 5.02
N PRO A 91 3.32 22.45 4.98
CA PRO A 91 2.41 22.88 6.04
C PRO A 91 2.76 22.27 7.41
N LEU A 92 3.12 20.98 7.44
CA LEU A 92 3.45 20.25 8.66
C LEU A 92 4.82 20.67 9.21
N ALA A 93 5.83 20.79 8.36
CA ALA A 93 7.17 21.24 8.74
C ALA A 93 7.12 22.65 9.33
N ARG A 94 6.36 23.57 8.71
CA ARG A 94 6.18 24.94 9.21
C ARG A 94 5.47 24.98 10.57
N GLN A 95 4.44 24.15 10.76
CA GLN A 95 3.65 24.14 11.98
C GLN A 95 4.39 23.55 13.18
N PHE A 96 5.16 22.48 12.97
CA PHE A 96 5.75 21.70 14.06
C PHE A 96 7.26 21.91 14.24
N GLY A 97 7.96 22.47 13.24
CA GLY A 97 9.41 22.72 13.32
C GLY A 97 10.25 21.44 13.37
N VAL A 98 9.71 20.32 12.89
CA VAL A 98 10.39 19.02 12.85
C VAL A 98 10.47 18.49 11.41
N PRO A 99 11.44 17.61 11.10
CA PRO A 99 11.51 16.96 9.79
C PRO A 99 10.24 16.17 9.45
N VAL A 100 9.84 16.21 8.18
CA VAL A 100 8.67 15.52 7.64
C VAL A 100 9.08 14.67 6.44
N TYR A 101 8.73 13.40 6.45
CA TYR A 101 9.10 12.43 5.42
C TYR A 101 7.85 11.83 4.78
N LEU A 102 7.94 11.52 3.49
CA LEU A 102 6.81 11.02 2.70
C LEU A 102 7.22 9.79 1.90
N ASP A 103 6.34 8.80 1.88
CA ASP A 103 6.34 7.72 0.90
C ASP A 103 4.90 7.30 0.61
N THR A 104 4.71 6.35 -0.29
CA THR A 104 3.40 5.76 -0.55
C THR A 104 2.89 4.96 0.65
N ASP A 105 1.57 4.83 0.76
CA ASP A 105 0.90 3.98 1.73
C ASP A 105 1.36 2.51 1.66
N VAL A 106 1.51 1.99 0.45
CA VAL A 106 1.97 0.61 0.21
C VAL A 106 3.46 0.41 0.49
N ASN A 107 4.32 1.39 0.22
CA ASN A 107 5.71 1.34 0.67
C ASN A 107 5.80 1.43 2.19
N GLY A 108 4.99 2.29 2.81
CA GLY A 108 4.84 2.35 4.26
C GLY A 108 4.48 0.97 4.82
N ALA A 109 3.41 0.35 4.34
CA ALA A 109 3.00 -0.98 4.78
C ALA A 109 4.11 -2.03 4.59
N ALA A 110 4.81 -2.02 3.44
CA ALA A 110 5.95 -2.89 3.20
C ALA A 110 7.07 -2.67 4.23
N LEU A 111 7.45 -1.42 4.49
CA LEU A 111 8.48 -1.07 5.48
C LEU A 111 8.09 -1.50 6.90
N GLY A 112 6.83 -1.31 7.28
CA GLY A 112 6.30 -1.79 8.55
C GLY A 112 6.45 -3.31 8.68
N GLU A 113 5.99 -4.06 7.68
CA GLU A 113 6.10 -5.52 7.65
C GLU A 113 7.56 -6.00 7.63
N GLY A 114 8.47 -5.26 6.97
CA GLY A 114 9.91 -5.52 6.99
C GLY A 114 10.55 -5.29 8.36
N ARG A 115 10.04 -4.32 9.12
CA ARG A 115 10.58 -3.95 10.43
C ARG A 115 10.05 -4.82 11.57
N TRP A 116 8.73 -5.05 11.59
CA TRP A 116 8.04 -5.68 12.72
C TRP A 116 7.11 -6.83 12.34
N GLY A 117 6.94 -7.11 11.05
CA GLY A 117 5.93 -8.05 10.58
C GLY A 117 6.48 -9.21 9.76
N ALA A 118 5.71 -9.59 8.75
CA ALA A 118 5.89 -10.81 7.99
C ALA A 118 7.15 -10.80 7.09
N ALA A 119 7.87 -9.68 6.95
CA ALA A 119 9.12 -9.59 6.18
C ALA A 119 10.37 -9.36 7.04
N GLN A 120 10.29 -9.54 8.37
CA GLN A 120 11.47 -9.41 9.24
C GLN A 120 12.65 -10.27 8.79
N GLY A 121 13.82 -9.63 8.72
CA GLY A 121 15.07 -10.26 8.27
C GLY A 121 15.21 -10.41 6.76
N LEU A 122 14.20 -10.03 5.97
CA LEU A 122 14.25 -10.06 4.51
C LEU A 122 14.66 -8.68 3.95
N ARG A 123 15.37 -8.70 2.82
CA ARG A 123 15.76 -7.48 2.09
C ARG A 123 15.00 -7.30 0.77
N ASP A 124 14.38 -8.36 0.28
CA ASP A 124 13.70 -8.39 -1.01
C ASP A 124 12.31 -8.98 -0.78
N PHE A 125 11.27 -8.17 -0.87
CA PHE A 125 9.89 -8.58 -0.63
C PHE A 125 8.91 -7.57 -1.23
N ALA A 126 7.65 -8.00 -1.41
CA ALA A 126 6.58 -7.14 -1.88
C ALA A 126 5.41 -7.14 -0.89
N TYR A 127 4.76 -5.99 -0.74
CA TYR A 127 3.48 -5.86 -0.08
C TYR A 127 2.43 -5.49 -1.14
N ILE A 128 1.37 -6.27 -1.24
CA ILE A 128 0.23 -6.01 -2.12
C ILE A 128 -0.96 -5.66 -1.24
N THR A 129 -1.66 -4.57 -1.51
CA THR A 129 -2.97 -4.29 -0.91
C THR A 129 -4.06 -4.48 -1.94
N VAL A 130 -5.16 -5.15 -1.55
CA VAL A 130 -6.38 -5.24 -2.36
C VAL A 130 -7.56 -4.75 -1.52
N GLY A 131 -8.11 -3.61 -1.91
CA GLY A 131 -9.21 -2.93 -1.21
C GLY A 131 -9.99 -2.05 -2.20
N THR A 132 -10.12 -0.76 -1.92
CA THR A 132 -10.73 0.19 -2.88
C THR A 132 -9.98 0.22 -4.22
N GLY A 133 -8.66 0.04 -4.18
CA GLY A 133 -7.81 -0.16 -5.35
C GLY A 133 -6.84 -1.31 -5.11
N ILE A 134 -5.83 -1.44 -5.98
CA ILE A 134 -4.72 -2.37 -5.84
C ILE A 134 -3.42 -1.59 -5.91
N GLY A 135 -2.60 -1.72 -4.87
CA GLY A 135 -1.30 -1.06 -4.80
C GLY A 135 -0.22 -2.05 -4.39
N VAL A 136 1.03 -1.77 -4.81
CA VAL A 136 2.18 -2.63 -4.50
C VAL A 136 3.35 -1.80 -3.98
N GLY A 137 3.76 -2.09 -2.75
CA GLY A 137 5.01 -1.62 -2.18
C GLY A 137 6.09 -2.66 -2.44
N LEU A 138 7.17 -2.28 -3.11
CA LEU A 138 8.24 -3.20 -3.49
C LEU A 138 9.53 -2.79 -2.79
N VAL A 139 10.13 -3.72 -2.05
CA VAL A 139 11.42 -3.52 -1.38
C VAL A 139 12.46 -4.42 -2.03
N VAL A 140 13.55 -3.83 -2.53
CA VAL A 140 14.67 -4.52 -3.18
C VAL A 140 15.96 -4.03 -2.53
N ASN A 141 16.86 -4.95 -2.17
CA ASN A 141 18.09 -4.66 -1.45
C ASN A 141 17.89 -3.92 -0.10
N GLY A 142 16.70 -4.05 0.49
CA GLY A 142 16.32 -3.40 1.75
C GLY A 142 15.78 -1.98 1.59
N MET A 143 15.58 -1.50 0.36
CA MET A 143 15.08 -0.16 0.07
C MET A 143 13.78 -0.25 -0.74
N PRO A 144 12.78 0.62 -0.48
CA PRO A 144 11.66 0.78 -1.40
C PRO A 144 12.16 1.11 -2.81
N VAL A 145 11.50 0.55 -3.82
CA VAL A 145 11.81 0.87 -5.20
C VAL A 145 11.26 2.27 -5.51
N HIS A 146 12.19 3.20 -5.70
CA HIS A 146 11.95 4.51 -6.28
C HIS A 146 12.75 4.58 -7.58
N GLY A 147 12.06 4.78 -8.70
CA GLY A 147 12.68 4.97 -10.01
C GLY A 147 12.30 6.34 -10.57
N LEU A 148 11.89 6.38 -11.83
CA LEU A 148 11.22 7.57 -12.39
C LEU A 148 9.95 7.93 -11.58
N MET A 149 9.27 6.92 -11.05
CA MET A 149 8.13 7.02 -10.16
C MET A 149 8.15 5.82 -9.20
N HIS A 150 7.28 5.83 -8.18
CA HIS A 150 7.01 4.61 -7.42
C HIS A 150 6.21 3.61 -8.28
N PRO A 151 6.30 2.30 -8.01
CA PRO A 151 5.53 1.30 -8.75
C PRO A 151 4.01 1.52 -8.66
N GLU A 152 3.32 1.30 -9.78
CA GLU A 152 1.86 1.29 -9.92
C GLU A 152 1.39 -0.07 -10.45
N ALA A 153 1.88 -1.16 -9.83
CA ALA A 153 1.69 -2.52 -10.35
C ALA A 153 0.23 -3.01 -10.28
N GLY A 154 -0.65 -2.29 -9.57
CA GLY A 154 -2.10 -2.50 -9.63
C GLY A 154 -2.72 -2.22 -11.00
N HIS A 155 -2.05 -1.45 -11.85
CA HIS A 155 -2.51 -1.14 -13.20
C HIS A 155 -1.87 -2.02 -14.29
N LEU A 156 -1.14 -3.08 -13.91
CA LEU A 156 -0.65 -4.05 -14.89
C LEU A 156 -1.82 -4.66 -15.68
N LEU A 157 -1.61 -4.80 -16.98
CA LEU A 157 -2.52 -5.53 -17.85
C LEU A 157 -2.37 -7.03 -17.57
N VAL A 158 -3.49 -7.72 -17.41
CA VAL A 158 -3.55 -9.15 -17.10
C VAL A 158 -4.29 -9.90 -18.20
N ARG A 159 -4.10 -11.22 -18.25
CA ARG A 159 -4.84 -12.07 -19.18
C ARG A 159 -6.23 -12.30 -18.61
N ARG A 160 -7.25 -11.94 -19.39
CA ARG A 160 -8.65 -12.19 -19.11
C ARG A 160 -9.25 -13.10 -20.18
N ASP A 161 -10.04 -14.07 -19.74
CA ASP A 161 -10.93 -14.84 -20.61
C ASP A 161 -12.32 -14.16 -20.58
N PRO A 162 -12.72 -13.42 -21.63
CA PRO A 162 -13.96 -12.66 -21.62
C PRO A 162 -15.22 -13.54 -21.61
N VAL A 163 -15.09 -14.84 -21.91
CA VAL A 163 -16.20 -15.80 -21.79
C VAL A 163 -16.43 -16.16 -20.32
N LYS A 164 -15.35 -16.27 -19.53
CA LYS A 164 -15.41 -16.57 -18.09
C LYS A 164 -15.70 -15.34 -17.24
N ASP A 165 -15.13 -14.20 -17.61
CA ASP A 165 -15.34 -12.93 -16.94
C ASP A 165 -15.68 -11.83 -17.96
N PRO A 166 -16.98 -11.65 -18.28
CA PRO A 166 -17.42 -10.66 -19.25
C PRO A 166 -17.39 -9.22 -18.70
N TYR A 167 -17.02 -9.02 -17.43
CA TYR A 167 -16.99 -7.71 -16.80
C TYR A 167 -15.98 -6.78 -17.51
N PRO A 168 -16.38 -5.54 -17.86
CA PRO A 168 -15.54 -4.63 -18.65
C PRO A 168 -14.40 -3.98 -17.86
N GLY A 169 -14.46 -4.00 -16.53
CA GLY A 169 -13.45 -3.39 -15.66
C GLY A 169 -13.88 -2.05 -15.05
N HIS A 170 -13.49 -1.83 -13.79
CA HIS A 170 -13.83 -0.65 -12.99
C HIS A 170 -12.89 0.54 -13.26
N CYS A 171 -11.66 0.30 -13.71
CA CYS A 171 -10.62 1.32 -13.75
C CYS A 171 -10.96 2.39 -14.81
N PRO A 172 -10.99 3.69 -14.46
CA PRO A 172 -11.35 4.74 -15.41
C PRO A 172 -10.26 5.00 -16.47
N PHE A 173 -9.03 4.54 -16.23
CA PHE A 173 -7.90 4.76 -17.14
C PHE A 173 -7.68 3.60 -18.10
N HIS A 174 -7.82 2.37 -17.61
CA HIS A 174 -7.39 1.16 -18.32
C HIS A 174 -8.51 0.15 -18.51
N SER A 175 -9.71 0.42 -17.97
CA SER A 175 -10.84 -0.51 -17.91
C SER A 175 -10.47 -1.81 -17.19
N ASP A 176 -9.92 -2.80 -17.90
CA ASP A 176 -9.65 -4.16 -17.43
C ASP A 176 -8.18 -4.43 -17.04
N CYS A 177 -7.47 -3.41 -16.54
CA CYS A 177 -6.24 -3.67 -15.79
C CYS A 177 -6.53 -4.47 -14.51
N LEU A 178 -5.48 -4.98 -13.86
CA LEU A 178 -5.61 -5.79 -12.64
C LEU A 178 -6.53 -5.15 -11.58
N GLU A 179 -6.31 -3.88 -11.23
CA GLU A 179 -7.19 -3.14 -10.30
C GLU A 179 -8.63 -3.12 -10.81
N GLY A 180 -8.83 -2.75 -12.08
CA GLY A 180 -10.13 -2.68 -12.69
C GLY A 180 -10.88 -4.00 -12.66
N LEU A 181 -10.18 -5.14 -12.58
CA LEU A 181 -10.80 -6.45 -12.51
C LEU A 181 -10.94 -7.01 -11.10
N ALA A 182 -10.07 -6.66 -10.15
CA ALA A 182 -9.96 -7.39 -8.88
C ALA A 182 -10.14 -6.53 -7.62
N CYS A 183 -10.28 -5.21 -7.72
CA CYS A 183 -10.54 -4.37 -6.55
C CYS A 183 -11.95 -4.58 -5.95
N GLY A 184 -12.15 -4.13 -4.72
CA GLY A 184 -13.44 -4.19 -4.02
C GLY A 184 -14.59 -3.59 -4.83
N PRO A 185 -14.46 -2.38 -5.40
CA PRO A 185 -15.45 -1.81 -6.32
C PRO A 185 -15.74 -2.68 -7.54
N ALA A 186 -14.72 -3.30 -8.16
CA ALA A 186 -14.92 -4.21 -9.29
C ALA A 186 -15.70 -5.48 -8.90
N ILE A 187 -15.52 -5.96 -7.67
CA ILE A 187 -16.31 -7.06 -7.09
C ILE A 187 -17.75 -6.60 -6.85
N ALA A 188 -17.92 -5.39 -6.30
CA ALA A 188 -19.23 -4.82 -6.03
C ALA A 188 -20.05 -4.59 -7.31
N ASP A 189 -19.42 -4.07 -8.37
CA ASP A 189 -20.06 -3.88 -9.66
C ASP A 189 -20.51 -5.22 -10.27
N ARG A 190 -19.74 -6.30 -10.10
CA ARG A 190 -20.09 -7.64 -10.59
C ARG A 190 -21.26 -8.28 -9.84
N LEU A 191 -21.34 -8.05 -8.53
CA LEU A 191 -22.22 -8.82 -7.64
C LEU A 191 -23.39 -8.00 -7.07
N GLY A 192 -23.38 -6.69 -7.24
CA GLY A 192 -24.38 -5.77 -6.66
C GLY A 192 -24.30 -5.60 -5.15
N ARG A 193 -23.20 -6.05 -4.52
CA ARG A 193 -22.98 -5.98 -3.06
C ARG A 193 -21.49 -5.92 -2.72
N SER A 194 -21.17 -5.34 -1.57
CA SER A 194 -19.77 -5.11 -1.16
C SER A 194 -19.00 -6.42 -0.92
N ALA A 195 -17.68 -6.37 -1.11
CA ALA A 195 -16.83 -7.53 -0.88
C ALA A 195 -16.82 -7.95 0.60
N GLU A 196 -17.08 -7.02 1.52
CA GLU A 196 -17.19 -7.22 2.96
C GLU A 196 -18.37 -8.12 3.34
N GLU A 197 -19.48 -8.05 2.61
CA GLU A 197 -20.70 -8.84 2.85
C GLU A 197 -20.59 -10.31 2.39
N LEU A 198 -19.52 -10.65 1.67
CA LEU A 198 -19.33 -11.98 1.11
C LEU A 198 -18.68 -12.93 2.12
N SER A 199 -19.16 -14.17 2.13
CA SER A 199 -18.53 -15.27 2.85
C SER A 199 -17.19 -15.68 2.22
N ASP A 200 -16.29 -16.26 3.01
CA ASP A 200 -14.95 -16.65 2.55
C ASP A 200 -14.94 -17.81 1.54
N ASP A 201 -16.05 -18.52 1.38
CA ASP A 201 -16.26 -19.59 0.40
C ASP A 201 -16.92 -19.11 -0.91
N HIS A 202 -17.20 -17.81 -1.05
CA HIS A 202 -17.84 -17.28 -2.25
C HIS A 202 -16.96 -17.53 -3.49
N PRO A 203 -17.53 -18.02 -4.62
CA PRO A 203 -16.74 -18.43 -5.79
C PRO A 203 -15.99 -17.29 -6.49
N VAL A 204 -16.35 -16.03 -6.23
CA VAL A 204 -15.64 -14.87 -6.77
C VAL A 204 -14.18 -14.82 -6.33
N TRP A 205 -13.82 -15.42 -5.19
CA TRP A 205 -12.44 -15.42 -4.69
C TRP A 205 -11.51 -16.24 -5.56
N SER A 206 -12.01 -17.26 -6.26
CA SER A 206 -11.23 -18.00 -7.25
C SER A 206 -10.87 -17.11 -8.44
N LEU A 207 -11.82 -16.29 -8.92
CA LEU A 207 -11.59 -15.32 -10.00
C LEU A 207 -10.62 -14.22 -9.58
N VAL A 208 -10.86 -13.60 -8.42
CA VAL A 208 -9.99 -12.54 -7.87
C VAL A 208 -8.58 -13.10 -7.61
N GLY A 209 -8.50 -14.29 -7.00
CA GLY A 209 -7.24 -14.97 -6.75
C GLY A 209 -6.47 -15.29 -8.02
N ASP A 210 -7.14 -15.68 -9.11
CA ASP A 210 -6.47 -15.89 -10.41
C ASP A 210 -5.73 -14.64 -10.89
N TYR A 211 -6.41 -13.49 -10.90
CA TYR A 211 -5.81 -12.22 -11.30
C TYR A 211 -4.66 -11.79 -10.37
N ILE A 212 -4.82 -11.94 -9.05
CA ILE A 212 -3.75 -11.65 -8.09
C ILE A 212 -2.58 -12.63 -8.27
N GLY A 213 -2.84 -13.89 -8.62
CA GLY A 213 -1.82 -14.88 -8.95
C GLY A 213 -0.97 -14.45 -10.15
N GLN A 214 -1.58 -13.86 -11.19
CA GLN A 214 -0.85 -13.28 -12.33
C GLN A 214 0.05 -12.11 -11.91
N LEU A 215 -0.40 -11.26 -10.97
CA LEU A 215 0.45 -10.23 -10.35
C LEU A 215 1.62 -10.86 -9.60
N CYS A 216 1.37 -11.89 -8.79
CA CYS A 216 2.43 -12.58 -8.04
C CYS A 216 3.49 -13.19 -8.97
N VAL A 217 3.09 -13.77 -10.11
CA VAL A 217 4.04 -14.24 -11.14
C VAL A 217 4.84 -13.09 -11.70
N SER A 218 4.19 -11.98 -12.06
CA SER A 218 4.87 -10.81 -12.63
C SER A 218 5.91 -10.25 -11.66
N LEU A 219 5.55 -10.08 -10.38
CA LEU A 219 6.48 -9.64 -9.34
C LEU A 219 7.62 -10.65 -9.16
N LEU A 220 7.32 -11.95 -9.10
CA LEU A 220 8.34 -12.99 -8.95
C LEU A 220 9.36 -12.95 -10.08
N LEU A 221 8.90 -12.93 -11.33
CA LEU A 221 9.76 -12.99 -12.50
C LEU A 221 10.56 -11.70 -12.73
N VAL A 222 10.03 -10.54 -12.34
CA VAL A 222 10.70 -9.25 -12.56
C VAL A 222 11.63 -8.89 -11.39
N THR A 223 11.24 -9.18 -10.15
CA THR A 223 11.91 -8.62 -8.97
C THR A 223 12.47 -9.68 -8.02
N SER A 224 12.13 -10.96 -8.21
CA SER A 224 12.61 -12.08 -7.39
C SER A 224 12.48 -11.84 -5.87
N PRO A 225 11.30 -11.42 -5.36
CA PRO A 225 11.11 -11.20 -3.95
C PRO A 225 11.21 -12.53 -3.19
N ARG A 226 11.63 -12.48 -1.93
CA ARG A 226 11.67 -13.64 -1.02
C ARG A 226 10.33 -13.94 -0.39
N ARG A 227 9.42 -12.96 -0.40
CA ARG A 227 8.07 -13.04 0.17
C ARG A 227 7.15 -12.01 -0.46
N ILE A 228 5.88 -12.37 -0.58
CA ILE A 228 4.78 -11.49 -0.94
C ILE A 228 3.82 -11.45 0.24
N ILE A 229 3.58 -10.26 0.79
CA ILE A 229 2.59 -10.00 1.81
C ILE A 229 1.33 -9.51 1.10
N LEU A 230 0.21 -10.19 1.27
CA LEU A 230 -1.06 -9.85 0.61
C LEU A 230 -2.06 -9.36 1.65
N GLY A 231 -2.18 -8.03 1.75
CA GLY A 231 -3.04 -7.30 2.66
C GLY A 231 -4.25 -6.64 1.99
N GLY A 232 -4.86 -5.70 2.70
CA GLY A 232 -6.12 -5.05 2.31
C GLY A 232 -7.34 -5.92 2.62
N GLY A 233 -8.53 -5.30 2.66
CA GLY A 233 -9.77 -5.95 3.08
C GLY A 233 -10.16 -7.17 2.24
N VAL A 234 -9.82 -7.17 0.95
CA VAL A 234 -10.03 -8.31 0.04
C VAL A 234 -8.83 -9.25 0.08
N GLY A 235 -7.61 -8.71 -0.05
CA GLY A 235 -6.41 -9.52 -0.26
C GLY A 235 -6.07 -10.43 0.91
N GLN A 236 -6.30 -9.98 2.15
CA GLN A 236 -5.95 -10.77 3.34
C GLN A 236 -6.84 -12.00 3.57
N ARG A 237 -8.01 -12.06 2.91
CA ARG A 237 -8.97 -13.17 3.03
C ARG A 237 -8.30 -14.49 2.67
N HIS A 238 -8.57 -15.53 3.44
CA HIS A 238 -7.92 -16.83 3.27
C HIS A 238 -8.17 -17.41 1.86
N GLY A 239 -9.42 -17.34 1.38
CA GLY A 239 -9.79 -17.83 0.04
C GLY A 239 -9.02 -17.13 -1.09
N VAL A 240 -8.87 -15.81 -1.01
CA VAL A 240 -8.12 -15.03 -2.03
C VAL A 240 -6.64 -15.39 -2.01
N ARG A 241 -6.01 -15.48 -0.84
CA ARG A 241 -4.58 -15.84 -0.73
C ARG A 241 -4.31 -17.26 -1.24
N LEU A 242 -5.19 -18.21 -0.92
CA LEU A 242 -5.06 -19.59 -1.38
C LEU A 242 -5.19 -19.67 -2.91
N ALA A 243 -6.22 -19.03 -3.47
CA ALA A 243 -6.45 -18.99 -4.91
C ALA A 243 -5.29 -18.28 -5.65
N ALA A 244 -4.76 -17.18 -5.12
CA ALA A 244 -3.58 -16.50 -5.67
C ALA A 244 -2.33 -17.38 -5.68
N ALA A 245 -2.07 -18.11 -4.60
CA ALA A 245 -0.96 -19.05 -4.55
C ALA A 245 -1.13 -20.18 -5.57
N GLN A 246 -2.33 -20.76 -5.69
CA GLN A 246 -2.62 -21.81 -6.67
C GLN A 246 -2.44 -21.31 -8.11
N ALA A 247 -3.01 -20.15 -8.43
CA ALA A 247 -2.89 -19.52 -9.75
C ALA A 247 -1.43 -19.20 -10.08
N MET A 248 -0.67 -18.62 -9.14
CA MET A 248 0.75 -18.33 -9.34
C MET A 248 1.53 -19.60 -9.73
N HIS A 249 1.35 -20.69 -8.98
CA HIS A 249 2.02 -21.96 -9.30
C HIS A 249 1.59 -22.53 -10.65
N ALA A 250 0.30 -22.45 -10.98
CA ALA A 250 -0.21 -22.90 -12.28
C ALA A 250 0.41 -22.12 -13.44
N TYR A 251 0.49 -20.79 -13.32
CA TYR A 251 1.08 -19.92 -14.34
C TYR A 251 2.60 -20.05 -14.45
N LEU A 252 3.31 -20.38 -13.37
CA LEU A 252 4.72 -20.72 -13.44
C LEU A 252 4.97 -22.02 -14.21
N ALA A 253 3.98 -22.92 -14.31
CA ALA A 253 4.04 -24.16 -15.09
C ALA A 253 5.32 -25.01 -14.88
N GLY A 254 5.88 -24.96 -13.66
CA GLY A 254 7.12 -25.66 -13.32
C GLY A 254 8.42 -25.02 -13.84
N TYR A 255 8.37 -23.82 -14.42
CA TYR A 255 9.54 -23.11 -14.95
C TYR A 255 10.46 -22.61 -13.83
N VAL A 256 9.94 -21.79 -12.90
CA VAL A 256 10.68 -21.35 -11.72
C VAL A 256 10.34 -22.26 -10.54
N GLN A 257 11.35 -22.93 -10.01
CA GLN A 257 11.21 -23.82 -8.86
C GLN A 257 12.23 -23.46 -7.78
N HIS A 258 11.74 -23.23 -6.56
CA HIS A 258 12.58 -22.98 -5.40
C HIS A 258 11.82 -23.37 -4.12
N PRO A 259 12.45 -24.00 -3.11
CA PRO A 259 11.76 -24.42 -1.87
C PRO A 259 11.04 -23.28 -1.13
N ALA A 260 11.56 -22.05 -1.24
CA ALA A 260 10.96 -20.86 -0.64
C ALA A 260 9.61 -20.46 -1.28
N LEU A 261 9.26 -20.98 -2.46
CA LEU A 261 7.98 -20.70 -3.13
C LEU A 261 6.79 -21.51 -2.56
N GLY A 262 6.99 -22.26 -1.46
CA GLY A 262 5.92 -23.01 -0.80
C GLY A 262 4.92 -22.16 -0.02
N ALA A 263 4.25 -22.77 0.96
CA ALA A 263 3.13 -22.14 1.71
C ALA A 263 3.47 -20.83 2.45
N GLY A 264 4.75 -20.53 2.68
CA GLY A 264 5.23 -19.31 3.33
C GLY A 264 5.63 -18.18 2.39
N PHE A 265 5.39 -18.33 1.08
CA PHE A 265 5.75 -17.31 0.09
C PHE A 265 4.73 -16.18 0.01
N ILE A 266 3.43 -16.51 -0.06
CA ILE A 266 2.32 -15.54 -0.04
C ILE A 266 1.63 -15.61 1.32
N VAL A 267 1.78 -14.56 2.13
CA VAL A 267 1.35 -14.54 3.53
C VAL A 267 0.45 -13.32 3.82
N PRO A 268 -0.40 -13.35 4.86
CA PRO A 268 -1.12 -12.14 5.26
C PRO A 268 -0.17 -11.17 5.97
N PRO A 269 -0.55 -9.88 6.12
CA PRO A 269 0.20 -8.94 6.95
C PRO A 269 0.23 -9.42 8.41
N ALA A 270 1.39 -9.38 9.05
CA ALA A 270 1.50 -9.70 10.47
C ALA A 270 1.12 -8.51 11.36
N LEU A 271 1.21 -7.29 10.83
CA LEU A 271 0.79 -6.07 11.54
C LEU A 271 -0.70 -5.75 11.35
N GLU A 272 -1.42 -6.59 10.60
CA GLU A 272 -2.85 -6.43 10.33
C GLU A 272 -3.17 -5.00 9.85
N ASN A 273 -4.16 -4.35 10.48
CA ASN A 273 -4.60 -3.00 10.17
C ASN A 273 -3.62 -1.90 10.65
N ARG A 274 -2.46 -2.26 11.20
CA ARG A 274 -1.43 -1.31 11.66
C ARG A 274 -0.24 -1.20 10.70
N ALA A 275 -0.21 -1.98 9.61
CA ALA A 275 0.92 -1.98 8.68
C ALA A 275 1.23 -0.58 8.13
N GLY A 276 0.20 0.18 7.71
CA GLY A 276 0.37 1.53 7.15
C GLY A 276 0.87 2.55 8.18
N VAL A 277 0.18 2.69 9.32
CA VAL A 277 0.61 3.63 10.39
C VAL A 277 1.98 3.28 10.97
N LEU A 278 2.33 2.00 11.15
CA LEU A 278 3.68 1.60 11.56
C LEU A 278 4.69 1.82 10.43
N GLY A 279 4.28 1.68 9.18
CA GLY A 279 5.05 2.08 8.01
C GLY A 279 5.48 3.54 8.04
N ALA A 280 4.52 4.43 8.33
CA ALA A 280 4.79 5.85 8.52
C ALA A 280 5.81 6.10 9.66
N MET A 281 5.79 5.29 10.72
CA MET A 281 6.83 5.33 11.76
C MET A 281 8.21 4.99 11.19
N VAL A 282 8.32 3.91 10.41
CA VAL A 282 9.59 3.51 9.78
C VAL A 282 10.10 4.60 8.84
N ILE A 283 9.22 5.21 8.04
CA ILE A 283 9.54 6.33 7.15
C ILE A 283 10.20 7.49 7.92
N ALA A 284 9.65 7.88 9.08
CA ALA A 284 10.25 8.94 9.91
C ALA A 284 11.56 8.52 10.57
N GLN A 285 11.67 7.25 10.97
CA GLN A 285 12.82 6.72 11.70
C GLN A 285 14.01 6.36 10.81
N ASN A 286 13.79 6.07 9.53
CA ASN A 286 14.83 5.55 8.65
C ASN A 286 15.82 6.65 8.24
N SER A 287 17.09 6.48 8.59
CA SER A 287 18.18 7.43 8.27
C SER A 287 18.39 7.59 6.76
N ASN A 288 18.23 6.52 5.99
CA ASN A 288 18.47 6.55 4.54
C ASN A 288 17.42 7.40 3.81
N MET A 289 16.19 7.46 4.35
CA MET A 289 15.14 8.36 3.86
C MET A 289 15.48 9.82 4.15
N ARG A 290 16.26 10.11 5.20
CA ARG A 290 16.68 11.47 5.56
C ARG A 290 17.66 12.06 4.56
N GLU A 291 18.56 11.24 4.05
CA GLU A 291 19.53 11.66 3.03
C GLU A 291 18.85 11.97 1.70
N HIS A 292 17.80 11.24 1.33
CA HIS A 292 17.02 11.53 0.13
C HIS A 292 16.13 12.77 0.27
N HIS A 293 15.60 13.06 1.46
CA HIS A 293 14.67 14.18 1.70
C HIS A 293 15.35 15.52 2.05
N GLY A 294 16.68 15.59 2.03
CA GLY A 294 17.43 16.83 2.21
C GLY A 294 17.19 17.53 3.56
N ALA A 295 17.34 16.79 4.66
CA ALA A 295 17.40 17.36 6.01
C ALA A 295 18.81 17.86 6.36
#